data_AF-A0AAN8GUS7-F1
#
_entry.id   AF-A0AAN8GUS7-F1
#
_cell.length_a   1.000
_cell.length_b   1.000
_cell.length_c   1.000
_cell.angle_alpha   90.00
_cell.angle_beta   90.00
_cell.angle_gamma   90.00
#
_symmetry.space_group_name_H-M   'P 1'
#
loop_
_entity.id
_entity.type
_entity.pdbx_description
1 polymer ?
#
loop_
_entity_poly.entity_id
_entity_poly.type
_entity_poly.pdbx_seq_one_letter_code
_entity_poly.pdbx_strand_id
1 'polypeptide(L)'
;MDLHYFLSWKVALLLLLAPCGLQCMSVHVLNEEPVHVMPGKQLFLRAQIEHGPLEEVSSVTWEREPETGMTHERVTLATCPGRSLKCAGTRPNVHVNMEQQETTLEMNAYEAADGGVYTLTVTDHRGAKTTAQCIVREYEEVHHVSVSINASHSTLVCGEAWGTDPHFSWLHERAAITNSVGRVSKDGTKLLVTKTPICGHFTCVVSNELGHSSATYTAAPCEAEGRGTIAAVVCPIFLLLFGGVLAFLLWRRHWHSNRGERLHEHLDDTI
;
A
#
# COMPACT_ATOMS: atom_id res chain seq x y z
N MET A 1 -67.17 -3.65 -47.02
CA MET A 1 -65.85 -3.02 -47.15
C MET A 1 -65.22 -2.91 -45.76
N ASP A 2 -64.60 -4.02 -45.34
CA ASP A 2 -63.19 -4.04 -44.93
C ASP A 2 -62.73 -3.20 -43.74
N LEU A 3 -63.45 -3.26 -42.62
CA LEU A 3 -62.89 -2.86 -41.32
C LEU A 3 -61.79 -3.83 -40.84
N HIS A 4 -61.84 -5.10 -41.26
CA HIS A 4 -60.84 -6.11 -40.93
C HIS A 4 -59.53 -5.98 -41.71
N TYR A 5 -59.55 -5.30 -42.86
CA TYR A 5 -58.37 -5.12 -43.72
C TYR A 5 -57.51 -3.92 -43.29
N PHE A 6 -58.12 -2.93 -42.61
CA PHE A 6 -57.42 -1.73 -42.15
C PHE A 6 -56.61 -1.93 -40.86
N LEU A 7 -57.00 -2.89 -40.01
CA LEU A 7 -56.24 -3.24 -38.81
C LEU A 7 -55.01 -4.12 -39.13
N SER A 8 -55.04 -4.94 -40.19
CA SER A 8 -53.93 -5.86 -40.48
C SER A 8 -52.68 -5.15 -41.01
N TRP A 9 -52.85 -4.09 -41.83
CA TRP A 9 -51.74 -3.28 -42.33
C TRP A 9 -51.00 -2.53 -41.21
N LYS A 10 -51.73 -1.98 -40.23
CA LYS A 10 -51.12 -1.21 -39.13
C LYS A 10 -50.35 -2.11 -38.15
N VAL A 11 -50.82 -3.34 -37.94
CA VAL A 11 -50.09 -4.35 -37.15
C VAL A 11 -48.85 -4.84 -37.92
N ALA A 12 -48.93 -5.01 -39.24
CA ALA A 12 -47.78 -5.36 -40.08
C ALA A 12 -46.68 -4.27 -40.06
N LEU A 13 -47.05 -2.98 -40.07
CA LEU A 13 -46.09 -1.87 -39.95
C LEU A 13 -45.48 -1.75 -38.55
N LEU A 14 -46.22 -2.11 -37.49
CA LEU A 14 -45.70 -2.17 -36.12
C LEU A 14 -44.78 -3.38 -35.88
N LEU A 15 -45.00 -4.50 -36.58
CA LEU A 15 -44.08 -5.65 -36.59
C LEU A 15 -42.78 -5.35 -37.35
N LEU A 16 -42.78 -4.46 -38.34
CA LEU A 16 -41.58 -3.95 -39.01
C LEU A 16 -40.79 -2.94 -38.17
N LEU A 17 -41.43 -2.35 -37.15
CA LEU A 17 -40.82 -1.43 -36.18
C LEU A 17 -40.51 -2.10 -34.83
N ALA A 18 -40.86 -3.38 -34.66
CA ALA A 18 -40.28 -4.17 -33.59
C ALA A 18 -38.78 -4.20 -33.87
N PRO A 19 -37.92 -3.67 -32.98
CA PRO A 19 -36.48 -3.84 -33.14
C PRO A 19 -36.30 -5.35 -33.15
N CYS A 20 -36.07 -5.90 -34.35
CA CYS A 20 -35.56 -7.23 -34.50
C CYS A 20 -34.28 -7.17 -33.68
N GLY A 21 -34.31 -7.79 -32.50
CA GLY A 21 -33.21 -7.80 -31.55
C GLY A 21 -32.09 -8.59 -32.16
N LEU A 22 -31.48 -8.04 -33.20
CA LEU A 22 -30.20 -8.44 -33.73
C LEU A 22 -29.21 -7.98 -32.66
N GLN A 23 -29.16 -8.74 -31.57
CA GLN A 23 -27.99 -8.72 -30.69
C GLN A 23 -26.83 -9.10 -31.60
N CYS A 24 -26.02 -8.08 -31.91
CA CYS A 24 -24.79 -8.22 -32.64
C CYS A 24 -23.72 -8.71 -31.66
N MET A 25 -22.83 -9.58 -32.12
CA MET A 25 -21.79 -10.15 -31.28
C MET A 25 -20.93 -9.06 -30.62
N SER A 26 -20.90 -9.06 -29.29
CA SER A 26 -20.06 -8.19 -28.47
C SER A 26 -19.10 -9.02 -27.64
N VAL A 27 -17.99 -8.39 -27.23
CA VAL A 27 -17.02 -9.01 -26.33
C VAL A 27 -16.53 -7.99 -25.33
N HIS A 28 -16.41 -8.42 -24.07
CA HIS A 28 -16.02 -7.57 -22.95
C HIS A 28 -15.01 -8.30 -22.07
N VAL A 29 -13.90 -7.63 -21.72
CA VAL A 29 -12.98 -8.15 -20.70
C VAL A 29 -13.62 -7.94 -19.32
N LEU A 30 -13.54 -8.96 -18.47
CA LEU A 30 -14.12 -8.95 -17.13
C LEU A 30 -13.13 -8.56 -16.03
N ASN A 31 -11.82 -8.56 -16.33
CA ASN A 31 -10.78 -8.16 -15.40
C ASN A 31 -10.84 -6.66 -15.10
N GLU A 32 -10.52 -6.28 -13.86
CA GLU A 32 -10.25 -4.89 -13.52
C GLU A 32 -8.96 -4.42 -14.22
N GLU A 33 -9.00 -3.22 -14.80
CA GLU A 33 -7.92 -2.71 -15.65
C GLU A 33 -7.15 -1.55 -14.96
N PRO A 34 -5.81 -1.52 -15.03
CA PRO A 34 -4.93 -2.54 -15.60
C PRO A 34 -4.76 -3.76 -14.66
N VAL A 35 -4.50 -4.93 -15.26
CA VAL A 35 -4.21 -6.16 -14.54
C VAL A 35 -2.75 -6.17 -14.12
N HIS A 36 -2.49 -6.20 -12.81
CA HIS A 36 -1.12 -6.29 -12.29
C HIS A 36 -0.78 -7.72 -11.88
N VAL A 37 0.38 -8.22 -12.31
CA VAL A 37 0.82 -9.58 -12.02
C VAL A 37 2.27 -9.59 -11.54
N MET A 38 2.56 -10.33 -10.48
CA MET A 38 3.93 -10.52 -9.99
C MET A 38 4.68 -11.53 -10.87
N PRO A 39 5.99 -11.35 -11.11
CA PRO A 39 6.80 -12.33 -11.82
C PRO A 39 6.71 -13.73 -11.19
N GLY A 40 6.62 -14.75 -12.04
CA GLY A 40 6.49 -16.16 -11.64
C GLY A 40 5.09 -16.57 -11.17
N LYS A 41 4.13 -15.64 -11.03
CA LYS A 41 2.73 -15.96 -10.73
C LYS A 41 1.95 -16.28 -12.02
N GLN A 42 0.73 -16.74 -11.85
CA GLN A 42 -0.18 -17.02 -12.95
C GLN A 42 -0.90 -15.72 -13.36
N LEU A 43 -0.87 -15.37 -14.64
CA LEU A 43 -1.76 -14.39 -15.24
C LEU A 43 -3.07 -15.08 -15.64
N PHE A 44 -4.20 -14.48 -15.26
CA PHE A 44 -5.53 -15.00 -15.55
C PHE A 44 -6.40 -13.89 -16.16
N LEU A 45 -6.70 -14.00 -17.45
CA LEU A 45 -7.58 -13.09 -18.18
C LEU A 45 -8.90 -13.78 -18.50
N ARG A 46 -10.01 -13.05 -18.36
CA ARG A 46 -11.37 -13.55 -18.54
C ARG A 46 -12.16 -12.55 -19.36
N ALA A 47 -12.89 -13.05 -20.35
CA ALA A 47 -13.75 -12.22 -21.18
C ALA A 47 -15.07 -12.92 -21.48
N GLN A 48 -16.12 -12.11 -21.55
CA GLN A 48 -17.47 -12.53 -21.89
C GLN A 48 -17.76 -12.23 -23.35
N ILE A 49 -18.35 -13.20 -24.04
CA ILE A 49 -18.80 -13.10 -25.42
C ILE A 49 -20.33 -13.14 -25.39
N GLU A 50 -20.97 -12.05 -25.81
CA GLU A 50 -22.42 -12.01 -25.98
C GLU A 50 -22.74 -12.09 -27.47
N HIS A 51 -23.66 -12.96 -27.85
CA HIS A 51 -24.06 -13.12 -29.24
C HIS A 51 -25.50 -13.60 -29.33
N GLY A 52 -26.17 -13.23 -30.42
CA GLY A 52 -27.54 -13.67 -30.67
C GLY A 52 -27.64 -15.19 -30.94
N PRO A 53 -28.86 -15.77 -30.90
CA PRO A 53 -29.07 -17.21 -31.13
C PRO A 53 -28.76 -17.67 -32.56
N LEU A 54 -28.71 -16.73 -33.51
CA LEU A 54 -28.35 -16.98 -34.91
C LEU A 54 -26.87 -16.66 -35.20
N GLU A 55 -26.18 -16.09 -34.23
CA GLU A 55 -24.76 -15.80 -34.33
C GLU A 55 -23.96 -16.97 -33.78
N GLU A 56 -22.91 -17.32 -34.50
CA GLU A 56 -22.04 -18.43 -34.17
C GLU A 56 -20.59 -17.96 -34.23
N VAL A 57 -19.86 -18.25 -33.17
CA VAL A 57 -18.43 -17.99 -33.06
C VAL A 57 -17.68 -19.00 -33.93
N SER A 58 -16.89 -18.52 -34.90
CA SER A 58 -16.02 -19.35 -35.71
C SER A 58 -14.66 -19.56 -35.05
N SER A 59 -14.07 -18.50 -34.51
CA SER A 59 -12.80 -18.56 -33.80
C SER A 59 -12.62 -17.44 -32.78
N VAL A 60 -11.84 -17.73 -31.74
CA VAL A 60 -11.41 -16.78 -30.72
C VAL A 60 -9.89 -16.72 -30.74
N THR A 61 -9.32 -15.52 -30.85
CA THR A 61 -7.87 -15.32 -30.93
C THR A 61 -7.43 -14.36 -29.83
N TRP A 62 -6.41 -14.76 -29.08
CA TRP A 62 -5.72 -13.91 -28.12
C TRP A 62 -4.39 -13.47 -28.70
N GLU A 63 -4.15 -12.16 -28.67
CA GLU A 63 -2.92 -11.54 -29.15
C GLU A 63 -2.36 -10.61 -28.08
N ARG A 64 -1.04 -10.45 -28.05
CA ARG A 64 -0.34 -9.53 -27.16
C ARG A 64 0.63 -8.68 -27.94
N GLU A 65 0.65 -7.39 -27.64
CA GLU A 65 1.64 -6.43 -28.14
C GLU A 65 2.24 -5.64 -26.97
N PRO A 66 3.51 -5.24 -27.03
CA PRO A 66 4.12 -4.43 -25.99
C PRO A 66 3.34 -3.12 -25.78
N GLU A 67 3.12 -2.71 -24.53
CA GLU A 67 2.47 -1.43 -24.23
C GLU A 67 3.35 -0.24 -24.67
N THR A 68 4.67 -0.38 -24.50
CA THR A 68 5.66 0.62 -24.88
C THR A 68 6.76 -0.03 -25.74
N GLY A 69 7.29 0.72 -26.71
CA GLY A 69 8.37 0.26 -27.59
C GLY A 69 8.24 0.78 -29.03
N MET A 70 9.34 0.74 -29.79
CA MET A 70 9.35 1.10 -31.22
C MET A 70 8.90 -0.06 -32.12
N THR A 71 8.82 -1.27 -31.57
CA THR A 71 8.41 -2.49 -32.28
C THR A 71 7.03 -2.93 -31.79
N HIS A 72 5.99 -2.63 -32.57
CA HIS A 72 4.63 -3.16 -32.36
C HIS A 72 4.53 -4.61 -32.86
N GLU A 73 5.43 -5.48 -32.38
CA GLU A 73 5.38 -6.90 -32.76
C GLU A 73 4.22 -7.55 -32.01
N ARG A 74 3.12 -7.76 -32.74
CA ARG A 74 1.96 -8.45 -32.25
C ARG A 74 2.20 -9.96 -32.30
N VAL A 75 2.05 -10.60 -31.15
CA VAL A 75 2.26 -12.04 -30.99
C VAL A 75 0.92 -12.71 -30.71
N THR A 76 0.55 -13.68 -31.54
CA THR A 76 -0.61 -14.54 -31.25
C THR A 76 -0.28 -15.51 -30.12
N LEU A 77 -1.05 -15.45 -29.04
CA LEU A 77 -0.90 -16.32 -27.87
C LEU A 77 -1.69 -17.62 -28.01
N ALA A 78 -2.88 -17.55 -28.61
CA ALA A 78 -3.71 -18.71 -28.87
C ALA A 78 -4.78 -18.44 -29.93
N THR A 79 -5.20 -19.49 -30.61
CA THR A 79 -6.40 -19.48 -31.47
C THR A 79 -7.26 -20.69 -31.14
N CYS A 80 -8.50 -20.42 -30.74
CA CYS A 80 -9.50 -21.43 -30.40
C CYS A 80 -10.56 -21.51 -31.51
N PRO A 81 -10.93 -22.71 -31.97
CA PRO A 81 -12.15 -22.89 -32.75
C PRO A 81 -13.37 -22.65 -31.87
N GLY A 82 -14.39 -21.92 -32.34
CA GLY A 82 -15.57 -21.58 -31.52
C GLY A 82 -16.44 -22.76 -31.06
N ARG A 83 -16.25 -23.96 -31.62
CA ARG A 83 -16.94 -25.20 -31.21
C ARG A 83 -16.05 -26.18 -30.45
N SER A 84 -14.77 -25.85 -30.24
CA SER A 84 -13.79 -26.77 -29.66
C SER A 84 -13.46 -26.37 -28.23
N LEU A 85 -13.58 -27.34 -27.31
CA LEU A 85 -13.07 -27.24 -25.94
C LEU A 85 -11.53 -27.26 -25.88
N LYS A 86 -10.86 -27.61 -26.99
CA LYS A 86 -9.41 -27.65 -27.09
C LYS A 86 -8.92 -26.46 -27.91
N CYS A 87 -8.28 -25.53 -27.23
CA CYS A 87 -7.51 -24.45 -27.82
C CYS A 87 -6.04 -24.84 -27.96
N ALA A 88 -5.39 -24.38 -29.02
CA ALA A 88 -3.95 -24.51 -29.16
C ALA A 88 -3.30 -23.19 -28.73
N GLY A 89 -2.65 -23.20 -27.55
CA GLY A 89 -1.71 -22.14 -27.16
C GLY A 89 -0.45 -22.22 -28.02
N THR A 90 0.15 -21.08 -28.35
CA THR A 90 1.39 -21.03 -29.13
C THR A 90 2.62 -21.33 -28.28
N ARG A 91 2.50 -21.21 -26.95
CA ARG A 91 3.54 -21.48 -25.95
C ARG A 91 3.06 -22.53 -24.94
N PRO A 92 3.95 -23.36 -24.38
CA PRO A 92 3.58 -24.40 -23.41
C PRO A 92 3.06 -23.85 -22.08
N ASN A 93 3.37 -22.60 -21.74
CA ASN A 93 2.88 -21.95 -20.52
C ASN A 93 1.55 -21.22 -20.71
N VAL A 94 1.04 -21.13 -21.95
CA VAL A 94 -0.23 -20.47 -22.28
C VAL A 94 -1.32 -21.51 -22.49
N HIS A 95 -2.38 -21.41 -21.70
CA HIS A 95 -3.53 -22.28 -21.73
C HIS A 95 -4.77 -21.42 -21.96
N VAL A 96 -5.63 -21.83 -22.86
CA VAL A 96 -6.88 -21.11 -23.13
C VAL A 96 -8.03 -22.08 -23.02
N ASN A 97 -9.04 -21.68 -22.26
CA ASN A 97 -10.29 -22.41 -22.15
C ASN A 97 -11.41 -21.59 -22.81
N MET A 98 -12.32 -22.30 -23.46
CA MET A 98 -13.43 -21.72 -24.20
C MET A 98 -14.72 -22.42 -23.80
N GLU A 99 -15.60 -21.65 -23.17
CA GLU A 99 -16.96 -22.02 -22.82
C GLU A 99 -17.94 -21.30 -23.76
N GLN A 100 -19.23 -21.60 -23.68
CA GLN A 100 -20.22 -21.10 -24.65
C GLN A 100 -20.27 -19.57 -24.79
N GLN A 101 -20.05 -18.83 -23.69
CA GLN A 101 -20.14 -17.37 -23.65
C GLN A 101 -18.93 -16.73 -22.96
N GLU A 102 -17.88 -17.52 -22.71
CA GLU A 102 -16.76 -17.07 -21.94
C GLU A 102 -15.47 -17.69 -22.44
N THR A 103 -14.41 -16.90 -22.44
CA THR A 103 -13.06 -17.37 -22.74
C THR A 103 -12.09 -16.89 -21.68
N THR A 104 -11.19 -17.79 -21.29
CA THR A 104 -10.14 -17.51 -20.32
C THR A 104 -8.79 -17.79 -20.93
N LEU A 105 -7.84 -16.88 -20.70
CA LEU A 105 -6.44 -17.05 -21.02
C LEU A 105 -5.65 -17.14 -19.71
N GLU A 106 -4.95 -18.24 -19.54
CA GLU A 106 -4.07 -18.51 -18.41
C GLU A 106 -2.63 -18.57 -18.91
N MET A 107 -1.75 -17.83 -18.26
CA MET A 107 -0.31 -17.90 -18.51
C MET A 107 0.40 -18.20 -17.20
N ASN A 108 1.04 -19.37 -17.16
CA ASN A 108 1.84 -19.79 -16.01
C ASN A 108 3.22 -19.13 -16.06
N ALA A 109 3.75 -18.80 -14.88
CA ALA A 109 5.05 -18.17 -14.71
C ALA A 109 5.20 -16.89 -15.55
N TYR A 110 4.34 -15.91 -15.27
CA TYR A 110 4.38 -14.58 -15.90
C TYR A 110 5.77 -13.94 -15.77
N GLU A 111 6.27 -13.36 -16.87
CA GLU A 111 7.52 -12.62 -16.91
C GLU A 111 7.27 -11.16 -17.32
N ALA A 112 8.19 -10.25 -16.99
CA ALA A 112 8.08 -8.82 -17.33
C ALA A 112 7.86 -8.59 -18.86
N ALA A 113 8.45 -9.43 -19.71
CA ALA A 113 8.31 -9.37 -21.16
C ALA A 113 6.92 -9.81 -21.69
N ASP A 114 6.09 -10.41 -20.84
CA ASP A 114 4.71 -10.76 -21.16
C ASP A 114 3.73 -9.62 -20.84
N GLY A 115 4.19 -8.53 -20.19
CA GLY A 115 3.42 -7.31 -20.03
C GLY A 115 3.09 -6.65 -21.37
N GLY A 116 1.93 -6.00 -21.44
CA GLY A 116 1.50 -5.33 -22.67
C GLY A 116 -0.01 -5.23 -22.83
N VAL A 117 -0.42 -4.88 -24.03
CA VAL A 117 -1.82 -4.82 -24.43
C VAL A 117 -2.24 -6.19 -24.95
N TYR A 118 -3.22 -6.79 -24.29
CA TYR A 118 -3.84 -8.05 -24.68
C TYR A 118 -5.10 -7.74 -25.46
N THR A 119 -5.15 -8.23 -26.70
CA THR A 119 -6.31 -8.09 -27.59
C THR A 119 -6.98 -9.44 -27.77
N LEU A 120 -8.25 -9.50 -27.42
CA LEU A 120 -9.14 -10.60 -27.71
C LEU A 120 -9.92 -10.28 -28.98
N THR A 121 -9.83 -11.14 -29.99
CA THR A 121 -10.60 -11.05 -31.23
C THR A 121 -11.53 -12.25 -31.35
N VAL A 122 -12.83 -12.01 -31.40
CA VAL A 122 -13.86 -13.00 -31.71
C VAL A 122 -14.26 -12.83 -33.17
N THR A 123 -14.21 -13.92 -33.94
CA THR A 123 -14.63 -13.94 -35.34
C THR A 123 -15.91 -14.76 -35.45
N ASP A 124 -16.90 -14.25 -36.17
CA ASP A 124 -18.15 -14.97 -36.45
C ASP A 124 -18.02 -15.91 -37.66
N HIS A 125 -19.04 -16.72 -37.93
CA HIS A 125 -19.09 -17.61 -39.11
C HIS A 125 -19.08 -16.88 -40.47
N ARG A 126 -19.36 -15.57 -40.51
CA ARG A 126 -19.31 -14.72 -41.71
C ARG A 126 -17.95 -14.03 -41.88
N GLY A 127 -17.04 -14.18 -40.92
CA GLY A 127 -15.74 -13.54 -40.88
C GLY A 127 -15.75 -12.12 -40.29
N ALA A 128 -16.87 -11.64 -39.75
CA ALA A 128 -16.92 -10.40 -39.00
C ALA A 128 -16.16 -10.55 -37.69
N LYS A 129 -15.42 -9.50 -37.30
CA LYS A 129 -14.54 -9.52 -36.13
C LYS A 129 -15.01 -8.50 -35.10
N THR A 130 -15.08 -8.92 -33.85
CA THR A 130 -15.32 -8.06 -32.70
C THR A 130 -14.14 -8.20 -31.72
N THR A 131 -13.69 -7.09 -31.14
CA THR A 131 -12.48 -7.07 -30.31
C THR A 131 -12.73 -6.46 -28.94
N ALA A 132 -12.03 -6.98 -27.92
CA ALA A 132 -11.88 -6.35 -26.63
C ALA A 132 -10.40 -6.31 -26.25
N GLN A 133 -10.01 -5.37 -25.39
CA GLN A 133 -8.62 -5.18 -24.98
C GLN A 133 -8.51 -5.02 -23.47
N CYS A 134 -7.36 -5.40 -22.92
CA CYS A 134 -6.96 -5.03 -21.57
C CYS A 134 -5.44 -4.86 -21.48
N ILE A 135 -4.99 -4.04 -20.55
CA ILE A 135 -3.57 -3.83 -20.28
C ILE A 135 -3.13 -4.70 -19.10
N VAL A 136 -2.03 -5.42 -19.30
CA VAL A 136 -1.35 -6.20 -18.26
C VAL A 136 0.01 -5.56 -17.95
N ARG A 137 0.26 -5.28 -16.68
CA ARG A 137 1.51 -4.70 -16.17
C ARG A 137 2.11 -5.56 -15.08
N GLU A 138 3.41 -5.40 -14.86
CA GLU A 138 4.08 -6.00 -13.72
C GLU A 138 3.60 -5.36 -12.41
N TYR A 139 3.45 -6.18 -11.37
CA TYR A 139 3.16 -5.68 -10.02
C TYR A 139 4.45 -5.14 -9.41
N GLU A 140 4.46 -3.85 -9.03
CA GLU A 140 5.66 -3.16 -8.57
C GLU A 140 5.70 -3.04 -7.05
N GLU A 141 6.88 -3.27 -6.45
CA GLU A 141 7.10 -3.05 -5.02
C GLU A 141 6.99 -1.56 -4.67
N VAL A 142 6.49 -1.26 -3.47
CA VAL A 142 6.42 0.12 -3.00
C VAL A 142 7.81 0.74 -2.85
N HIS A 143 8.00 1.92 -3.41
CA HIS A 143 9.23 2.69 -3.23
C HIS A 143 9.01 4.21 -3.32
N HIS A 144 10.06 4.98 -3.03
CA HIS A 144 10.11 6.45 -3.17
C HIS A 144 9.12 7.25 -2.30
N VAL A 145 8.61 6.64 -1.23
CA VAL A 145 7.73 7.30 -0.25
C VAL A 145 8.35 8.60 0.26
N SER A 146 7.57 9.67 0.28
CA SER A 146 7.95 10.96 0.87
C SER A 146 6.92 11.45 1.87
N VAL A 147 7.34 12.32 2.79
CA VAL A 147 6.43 13.00 3.73
C VAL A 147 6.66 14.49 3.64
N SER A 148 5.57 15.22 3.44
CA SER A 148 5.53 16.68 3.43
C SER A 148 4.62 17.22 4.53
N ILE A 149 4.87 18.45 4.96
CA ILE A 149 4.05 19.15 5.95
C ILE A 149 3.30 20.31 5.32
N ASN A 150 1.99 20.33 5.53
CA ASN A 150 1.17 21.52 5.35
C ASN A 150 1.05 22.24 6.70
N ALA A 151 1.95 23.21 6.92
CA ALA A 151 2.10 23.90 8.19
C ALA A 151 0.86 24.72 8.58
N SER A 152 0.16 25.34 7.62
CA SER A 152 -1.02 26.15 7.92
C SER A 152 -2.18 25.32 8.48
N HIS A 153 -2.24 24.04 8.12
CA HIS A 153 -3.30 23.11 8.52
C HIS A 153 -2.82 22.02 9.49
N SER A 154 -1.59 22.11 10.01
CA SER A 154 -0.97 21.09 10.89
C SER A 154 -1.16 19.66 10.37
N THR A 155 -1.04 19.48 9.05
CA THR A 155 -1.34 18.22 8.38
C THR A 155 -0.07 17.68 7.72
N LEU A 156 0.28 16.43 8.00
CA LEU A 156 1.31 15.69 7.30
C LEU A 156 0.69 14.91 6.15
N VAL A 157 1.35 14.94 5.00
CA VAL A 157 0.93 14.25 3.79
C VAL A 157 2.02 13.26 3.38
N CYS A 158 1.65 12.00 3.30
CA CYS A 158 2.46 10.94 2.72
C CYS A 158 2.25 10.98 1.20
N GLY A 159 3.30 11.36 0.48
CA GLY A 159 3.29 11.57 -0.96
C GLY A 159 4.27 10.64 -1.69
N GLU A 160 4.20 10.68 -3.02
CA GLU A 160 5.16 10.05 -3.94
C GLU A 160 5.39 8.55 -3.67
N ALA A 161 4.37 7.82 -3.23
CA ALA A 161 4.44 6.37 -3.14
C ALA A 161 4.21 5.76 -4.54
N TRP A 162 5.27 5.18 -5.10
CA TRP A 162 5.19 4.40 -6.33
C TRP A 162 4.98 2.92 -5.96
N GLY A 163 4.59 2.10 -6.93
CA GLY A 163 4.23 0.71 -6.72
C GLY A 163 2.73 0.45 -6.92
N THR A 164 2.36 -0.83 -6.86
CA THR A 164 0.97 -1.27 -7.07
C THR A 164 0.23 -1.41 -5.74
N ASP A 165 -1.05 -1.03 -5.72
CA ASP A 165 -1.98 -1.14 -4.57
C ASP A 165 -1.38 -0.78 -3.19
N PRO A 166 -0.83 0.45 -3.03
CA PRO A 166 -0.17 0.84 -1.80
C PRO A 166 -1.14 0.98 -0.62
N HIS A 167 -0.77 0.42 0.53
CA HIS A 167 -1.44 0.60 1.81
C HIS A 167 -0.63 1.54 2.72
N PHE A 168 -1.28 2.58 3.24
CA PHE A 168 -0.63 3.63 4.03
C PHE A 168 -0.90 3.47 5.52
N SER A 169 0.14 3.69 6.33
CA SER A 169 0.04 3.72 7.78
C SER A 169 0.97 4.78 8.38
N TRP A 170 0.64 5.25 9.59
CA TRP A 170 1.39 6.30 10.27
C TRP A 170 1.86 5.84 11.64
N LEU A 171 3.06 6.30 11.98
CA LEU A 171 3.67 6.10 13.29
C LEU A 171 4.12 7.44 13.87
N HIS A 172 3.97 7.60 15.19
CA HIS A 172 4.58 8.67 15.98
C HIS A 172 5.48 8.03 17.03
N GLU A 173 6.76 8.41 17.07
CA GLU A 173 7.77 7.80 17.96
C GLU A 173 7.83 6.26 17.85
N ARG A 174 7.66 5.74 16.61
CA ARG A 174 7.58 4.30 16.28
C ARG A 174 6.33 3.57 16.80
N ALA A 175 5.36 4.27 17.37
CA ALA A 175 4.09 3.72 17.82
C ALA A 175 2.94 4.16 16.89
N ALA A 176 1.86 3.37 16.83
CA ALA A 176 0.67 3.74 16.08
C ALA A 176 0.10 5.09 16.55
N ILE A 177 -0.43 5.88 15.62
CA ILE A 177 -1.05 7.17 15.93
C ILE A 177 -2.23 6.98 16.89
N THR A 178 -2.18 7.69 18.01
CA THR A 178 -3.26 7.77 18.99
C THR A 178 -4.08 9.05 18.80
N ASN A 179 -5.28 9.08 19.38
CA ASN A 179 -6.15 10.27 19.40
C ASN A 179 -5.50 11.50 20.07
N SER A 180 -4.48 11.29 20.93
CA SER A 180 -3.71 12.38 21.55
C SER A 180 -2.67 13.01 20.62
N VAL A 181 -2.25 12.28 19.57
CA VAL A 181 -1.29 12.76 18.57
C VAL A 181 -2.02 13.40 17.40
N GLY A 182 -3.05 12.75 16.87
CA GLY A 182 -3.74 13.21 15.68
C GLY A 182 -4.79 12.24 15.16
N ARG A 183 -5.26 12.49 13.93
CA ARG A 183 -6.22 11.65 13.22
C ARG A 183 -5.72 11.35 11.82
N VAL A 184 -5.70 10.07 11.47
CA VAL A 184 -5.36 9.60 10.12
C VAL A 184 -6.63 9.64 9.26
N SER A 185 -6.46 10.06 8.01
CA SER A 185 -7.49 10.05 6.96
C SER A 185 -7.93 8.63 6.58
N LYS A 186 -9.10 8.50 5.94
CA LYS A 186 -9.68 7.18 5.59
C LYS A 186 -8.81 6.38 4.63
N ASP A 187 -8.15 7.06 3.70
CA ASP A 187 -7.19 6.52 2.73
C ASP A 187 -5.77 6.37 3.31
N GLY A 188 -5.55 6.81 4.55
CA GLY A 188 -4.25 6.70 5.23
C GLY A 188 -3.19 7.70 4.76
N THR A 189 -3.43 8.47 3.69
CA THR A 189 -2.40 9.32 3.07
C THR A 189 -2.08 10.58 3.86
N LYS A 190 -3.01 11.04 4.70
CA LYS A 190 -2.89 12.27 5.50
C LYS A 190 -3.04 12.01 6.99
N LEU A 191 -2.24 12.71 7.78
CA LEU A 191 -2.31 12.76 9.24
C LEU A 191 -2.56 14.21 9.68
N LEU A 192 -3.73 14.49 10.23
CA LEU A 192 -4.02 15.75 10.92
C LEU A 192 -3.45 15.68 12.33
N VAL A 193 -2.41 16.47 12.61
CA VAL A 193 -1.76 16.51 13.92
C VAL A 193 -2.52 17.46 14.83
N THR A 194 -3.06 16.93 15.92
CA THR A 194 -3.79 17.73 16.93
C THR A 194 -2.92 18.07 18.14
N LYS A 195 -1.78 17.38 18.30
CA LYS A 195 -0.80 17.66 19.34
C LYS A 195 -0.12 19.01 19.13
N THR A 196 -0.13 19.86 20.16
CA THR A 196 0.50 21.19 20.16
C THR A 196 1.52 21.31 21.31
N PRO A 197 2.76 21.73 21.04
CA PRO A 197 3.38 21.91 19.72
C PRO A 197 3.55 20.56 18.99
N ILE A 198 3.67 20.62 17.66
CA ILE A 198 4.07 19.45 16.85
C ILE A 198 5.50 19.08 17.25
N CYS A 199 5.71 17.87 17.74
CA CYS A 199 7.00 17.42 18.22
C CYS A 199 7.23 15.93 17.95
N GLY A 200 8.50 15.54 17.88
CA GLY A 200 8.92 14.16 17.66
C GLY A 200 8.97 13.74 16.20
N HIS A 201 9.05 12.43 16.00
CA HIS A 201 9.18 11.81 14.68
C HIS A 201 7.84 11.23 14.19
N PHE A 202 7.46 11.59 12.96
CA PHE A 202 6.27 11.09 12.28
C PHE A 202 6.69 10.30 11.05
N THR A 203 6.45 8.99 11.05
CA THR A 203 6.83 8.10 9.95
C THR A 203 5.59 7.65 9.21
N CYS A 204 5.55 7.89 7.90
CA CYS A 204 4.61 7.20 7.03
C CYS A 204 5.27 5.90 6.55
N VAL A 205 4.57 4.78 6.73
CA VAL A 205 4.96 3.47 6.20
C VAL A 205 3.95 3.07 5.15
N VAL A 206 4.44 2.82 3.94
CA VAL A 206 3.63 2.39 2.80
C VAL A 206 4.07 0.98 2.43
N SER A 207 3.12 0.07 2.31
CA SER A 207 3.38 -1.34 2.04
C SER A 207 2.43 -1.89 0.99
N ASN A 208 2.88 -2.90 0.26
CA ASN A 208 2.03 -3.73 -0.58
C ASN A 208 2.44 -5.21 -0.43
N GLU A 209 1.96 -6.07 -1.32
CA GLU A 209 2.24 -7.51 -1.23
C GLU A 209 3.72 -7.87 -1.48
N LEU A 210 4.49 -7.02 -2.18
CA LEU A 210 5.90 -7.26 -2.46
C LEU A 210 6.85 -6.69 -1.41
N GLY A 211 6.45 -5.62 -0.71
CA GLY A 211 7.33 -5.03 0.29
C GLY A 211 6.80 -3.76 0.91
N HIS A 212 7.71 -2.97 1.49
CA HIS A 212 7.38 -1.74 2.18
C HIS A 212 8.49 -0.71 2.10
N SER A 213 8.09 0.56 2.06
CA SER A 213 8.97 1.72 2.12
C SER A 213 8.41 2.73 3.12
N SER A 214 9.26 3.59 3.66
CA SER A 214 8.83 4.59 4.63
C SER A 214 9.61 5.89 4.51
N ALA A 215 8.98 6.98 4.95
CA ALA A 215 9.64 8.26 5.10
C ALA A 215 9.21 8.91 6.41
N THR A 216 10.14 9.66 7.01
CA THR A 216 9.94 10.26 8.33
C THR A 216 10.08 11.77 8.26
N TYR A 217 9.06 12.47 8.73
CA TYR A 217 9.13 13.88 9.06
C TYR A 217 9.57 14.05 10.52
N THR A 218 10.60 14.88 10.73
CA THR A 218 11.15 15.14 12.06
C THR A 218 10.82 16.57 12.47
N ALA A 219 9.98 16.71 13.50
CA ALA A 219 9.69 17.99 14.14
C ALA A 219 10.72 18.29 15.25
N ALA A 220 10.51 19.37 16.01
CA ALA A 220 11.30 19.63 17.21
C ALA A 220 11.16 18.46 18.21
N PRO A 221 12.20 18.16 19.02
CA PRO A 221 12.09 17.16 20.08
C PRO A 221 10.91 17.48 21.01
N CYS A 222 10.16 16.46 21.41
CA CYS A 222 9.18 16.65 22.47
C CYS A 222 9.92 16.94 23.77
N GLU A 223 9.51 17.96 24.52
CA GLU A 223 9.99 18.12 25.88
C GLU A 223 9.63 16.86 26.65
N ALA A 224 10.65 16.15 27.14
CA ALA A 224 10.41 15.10 28.12
C ALA A 224 9.75 15.78 29.31
N GLU A 225 8.59 15.29 29.75
CA GLU A 225 8.03 15.68 31.04
C GLU A 225 9.11 15.47 32.08
N GLY A 226 9.75 16.58 32.45
CA GLY A 226 10.87 16.59 33.36
C GLY A 226 10.37 16.17 34.72
N ARG A 227 10.44 14.88 35.02
CA ARG A 227 10.51 14.40 36.38
C ARG A 227 11.88 14.84 36.89
N GLY A 228 11.94 16.09 37.33
CA GLY A 228 13.14 16.75 37.80
C GLY A 228 13.70 16.03 39.02
N THR A 229 14.53 15.01 38.80
CA THR A 229 15.54 14.63 39.78
C THR A 229 16.67 15.63 39.65
N ILE A 230 16.48 16.81 40.26
CA ILE A 230 17.59 17.61 40.77
C ILE A 230 18.23 16.74 41.86
N ALA A 231 19.15 15.88 41.45
CA ALA A 231 19.94 15.07 42.37
C ALA A 231 20.83 16.01 43.17
N ALA A 232 20.37 16.35 44.38
CA ALA A 232 21.11 16.73 45.59
C ALA A 232 22.64 16.99 45.46
N VAL A 233 23.08 17.98 44.67
CA VAL A 233 24.48 18.47 44.72
C VAL A 233 24.73 19.35 45.96
N VAL A 234 23.70 19.62 46.75
CA VAL A 234 23.80 20.41 47.99
C VAL A 234 24.36 19.60 49.17
N CYS A 235 24.34 18.25 49.09
CA CYS A 235 24.72 17.40 50.23
C CYS A 235 26.24 17.29 50.51
N PRO A 236 27.16 17.20 49.54
CA PRO A 236 28.58 16.96 49.87
C PRO A 236 29.28 18.17 50.50
N ILE A 237 28.92 19.40 50.11
CA ILE A 237 29.57 20.61 50.67
C ILE A 237 29.12 20.83 52.11
N PHE A 238 27.83 20.67 52.41
CA PHE A 238 27.33 20.78 53.78
C PHE A 238 27.85 19.64 54.68
N LEU A 239 27.95 18.40 54.18
CA LEU A 239 28.54 17.31 54.94
C LEU A 239 30.04 17.53 55.23
N LEU A 240 30.80 18.09 54.27
CA LEU A 240 32.21 18.43 54.48
C LEU A 240 32.40 19.59 55.47
N LEU A 241 31.57 20.64 55.38
CA LEU A 241 31.66 21.79 56.27
C LEU A 241 31.25 21.44 57.70
N PHE A 242 30.12 20.75 57.89
CA PHE A 242 29.67 20.37 59.22
C PHE A 242 30.50 19.22 59.82
N GLY A 243 30.91 18.25 59.00
CA GLY A 243 31.80 17.16 59.42
C GLY A 243 33.18 17.67 59.87
N GLY A 244 33.77 18.61 59.11
CA GLY A 244 35.06 19.23 59.46
C GLY A 244 35.02 20.02 60.76
N VAL A 245 33.95 20.80 61.00
CA VAL A 245 33.78 21.57 62.25
C VAL A 245 33.60 20.64 63.46
N LEU A 246 32.81 19.57 63.33
CA LEU A 246 32.63 18.58 64.40
C LEU A 246 33.95 17.88 64.75
N ALA A 247 34.73 17.45 63.75
CA ALA A 247 36.04 16.85 63.98
C ALA A 247 37.01 17.80 64.68
N PHE A 248 37.03 19.07 64.29
CA PHE A 248 37.88 20.08 64.93
C PHE A 248 37.50 20.34 66.40
N LEU A 249 36.20 20.41 66.71
CA LEU A 249 35.72 20.60 68.08
C LEU A 249 36.04 19.39 68.97
N LEU A 250 35.88 18.16 68.45
CA LEU A 250 36.25 16.94 69.17
C LEU A 250 37.77 16.84 69.40
N TRP A 251 38.58 17.18 68.39
CA TRP A 251 40.04 17.26 68.54
C TRP A 251 40.43 18.28 69.61
N ARG A 252 39.85 19.48 69.59
CA ARG A 252 40.16 20.53 70.57
C ARG A 252 39.77 20.11 71.99
N ARG A 253 38.64 19.42 72.15
CA ARG A 253 38.19 18.90 73.45
C ARG A 253 39.12 17.79 73.95
N HIS A 254 39.56 16.88 73.07
CA HIS A 254 40.55 15.85 73.40
C HIS A 254 41.90 16.45 73.81
N TRP A 255 42.38 17.48 73.10
CA TRP A 255 43.63 18.17 73.48
C TRP A 255 43.52 18.80 74.87
N HIS A 256 42.42 19.48 75.17
CA HIS A 256 42.23 20.09 76.50
C HIS A 256 42.11 19.03 77.61
N SER A 257 41.53 17.86 77.35
CA SER A 257 41.52 16.73 78.29
C SER A 257 42.93 16.23 78.59
N ASN A 258 43.75 16.00 77.55
CA ASN A 258 45.15 15.55 77.70
C ASN A 258 46.09 16.59 78.32
N ARG A 259 45.63 17.83 78.52
CA ARG A 259 46.37 18.88 79.24
C ARG A 259 46.04 18.92 80.72
N GLY A 260 44.94 18.30 81.15
CA GLY A 260 44.55 18.16 82.56
C GLY A 260 45.27 17.00 83.27
N GLU A 261 45.60 15.92 82.57
CA GLU A 261 46.28 14.75 83.17
C GLU A 261 47.79 14.94 83.38
N ARG A 262 48.43 15.89 82.66
CA ARG A 262 49.87 16.18 82.83
C ARG A 262 50.25 17.03 84.05
N LEU A 263 49.28 17.44 84.86
CA LEU A 263 49.51 18.23 86.09
C LEU A 263 49.35 17.41 87.38
N HIS A 264 49.04 16.11 87.30
CA HIS A 264 48.85 15.27 88.49
C HIS A 264 49.95 14.22 88.73
N GLU A 265 50.89 14.01 87.81
CA GLU A 265 52.03 13.08 88.00
C GLU A 265 53.30 13.72 88.55
N HIS A 266 53.30 15.03 88.86
CA HIS A 266 54.52 15.75 89.27
C HIS A 266 54.44 16.42 90.65
N LEU A 267 53.59 15.89 91.54
CA LEU A 267 53.47 16.35 92.93
C LEU A 267 53.51 15.18 93.94
N ASP A 268 54.35 14.18 93.66
CA ASP A 268 54.79 13.19 94.65
C ASP A 268 56.27 12.91 94.40
N ASP A 269 57.09 13.93 94.60
CA ASP A 269 58.50 13.73 94.94
C ASP A 269 59.08 15.00 95.55
N THR A 270 59.83 14.81 96.64
CA THR A 270 60.72 15.73 97.38
C THR A 270 60.16 16.49 98.61
N ILE A 271 60.56 15.92 99.77
CA ILE A 271 61.09 16.52 101.02
C ILE A 271 61.67 17.94 100.86
#